data_AF-A0A0U1DRC0-F1
#
_entry.id   AF-A0A0U1DRC0-F1
#
_cell.length_a   1.000
_cell.length_b   1.000
_cell.length_c   1.000
_cell.angle_alpha   90.00
_cell.angle_beta   90.00
_cell.angle_gamma   90.00
#
_symmetry.space_group_name_H-M   'P 1'
#
loop_
_entity.id
_entity.type
_entity.pdbx_description
1 polymer ?
#
loop_
_entity_poly.entity_id
_entity_poly.type
_entity_poly.pdbx_seq_one_letter_code
_entity_poly.pdbx_strand_id
1 'polypeptide(L)'
;MTHGPVDDPASDLDYEESEHSGRVVRIASVAALGGLLFGYDSAVINGAVAALQDEFQINNVVLGSAVASALLGAAVGALTAGQLADRIGRRRS
;
A
#
# COMPACT_ATOMS: atom_id res chain seq x y z
N MET A 1 -29.28 30.86 48.26
CA MET A 1 -29.14 30.63 46.81
C MET A 1 -27.66 30.47 46.53
N THR A 2 -27.18 29.23 46.48
CA THR A 2 -25.82 28.88 46.02
C THR A 2 -26.06 27.77 45.00
N HIS A 3 -25.76 28.10 43.74
CA HIS A 3 -25.99 27.25 42.59
C HIS A 3 -25.11 26.00 42.72
N GLY A 4 -25.75 24.83 42.59
CA GLY A 4 -25.06 23.55 42.46
C GLY A 4 -24.31 23.45 41.13
N PRO A 5 -23.50 22.38 40.93
CA PRO A 5 -22.75 22.18 39.71
C PRO A 5 -23.72 22.15 38.53
N VAL A 6 -23.45 22.98 37.53
CA VAL A 6 -24.13 22.90 36.23
C VAL A 6 -23.56 21.67 35.55
N ASP A 7 -24.37 20.62 35.41
CA ASP A 7 -24.10 19.51 34.51
C ASP A 7 -24.07 20.09 33.09
N ASP A 8 -22.88 20.36 32.59
CA ASP A 8 -22.67 20.85 31.23
C ASP A 8 -22.60 19.65 30.28
N PRO A 9 -23.64 19.39 29.47
CA PRO A 9 -23.67 18.28 28.51
C PRO A 9 -22.64 18.45 27.38
N ALA A 10 -21.95 19.60 27.31
CA ALA A 10 -20.86 19.81 26.35
C ALA A 10 -19.56 19.12 26.76
N SER A 11 -19.41 18.72 28.04
CA SER A 11 -18.19 18.04 28.53
C SER A 11 -18.09 16.56 28.11
N ASP A 12 -19.18 15.97 27.62
CA ASP A 12 -19.22 14.62 27.03
C ASP A 12 -18.85 14.61 25.53
N LEU A 13 -18.56 15.76 24.93
CA LEU A 13 -18.22 15.85 23.50
C LEU A 13 -16.71 15.88 23.22
N ASP A 14 -15.86 15.80 24.25
CA ASP A 14 -14.42 16.06 24.09
C ASP A 14 -13.49 14.85 24.20
N TYR A 15 -13.93 13.60 24.44
CA TYR A 15 -12.97 12.51 24.71
C TYR A 15 -13.32 11.15 24.09
N GLU A 16 -13.37 11.08 22.76
CA GLU A 16 -13.13 9.85 22.00
C GLU A 16 -12.20 10.12 20.80
N GLU A 17 -11.17 10.98 20.94
CA GLU A 17 -10.05 11.02 19.99
C GLU A 17 -9.10 9.80 20.18
N SER A 18 -9.72 8.62 20.13
CA SER A 18 -9.32 7.45 19.37
C SER A 18 -7.82 7.19 19.25
N GLU A 19 -7.30 6.34 20.14
CA GLU A 19 -6.11 5.50 19.90
C GLU A 19 -6.10 4.83 18.50
N HIS A 20 -7.27 4.72 17.85
CA HIS A 20 -7.45 4.19 16.51
C HIS A 20 -6.85 5.04 15.37
N SER A 21 -6.80 6.38 15.50
CA SER A 21 -6.43 7.28 14.39
C SER A 21 -4.98 7.07 13.94
N GLY A 22 -4.04 7.00 14.90
CA GLY A 22 -2.61 6.79 14.60
C GLY A 22 -2.33 5.42 13.97
N ARG A 23 -3.08 4.38 14.34
CA ARG A 23 -2.94 3.03 13.75
C ARG A 23 -3.46 3.00 12.32
N VAL A 24 -4.60 3.63 12.05
CA VAL A 24 -5.19 3.71 10.70
C VAL A 24 -4.27 4.49 9.76
N VAL A 25 -3.74 5.64 10.21
CA VAL A 25 -2.78 6.44 9.42
C VAL A 25 -1.55 5.60 9.05
N ARG A 26 -0.97 4.85 10.01
CA ARG A 26 0.18 3.97 9.73
C ARG A 26 -0.15 2.89 8.70
N ILE A 27 -1.29 2.21 8.84
CA ILE A 27 -1.71 1.16 7.91
C ILE A 27 -1.95 1.76 6.51
N ALA A 28 -2.64 2.91 6.44
CA ALA A 28 -2.89 3.61 5.18
C ALA A 28 -1.59 4.08 4.51
N SER A 29 -0.63 4.61 5.27
CA SER A 29 0.68 4.99 4.73
C SER A 29 1.44 3.80 4.16
N VAL A 30 1.47 2.66 4.87
CA VAL A 30 2.12 1.44 4.36
C VAL A 30 1.43 0.92 3.10
N ALA A 31 0.09 0.92 3.07
CA ALA A 31 -0.66 0.53 1.87
C ALA A 31 -0.40 1.46 0.69
N ALA A 32 -0.39 2.78 0.92
CA ALA A 32 -0.10 3.79 -0.10
C ALA A 32 1.33 3.69 -0.64
N LEU A 33 2.33 3.51 0.24
CA LEU A 33 3.71 3.28 -0.16
C LEU A 33 3.86 1.97 -0.97
N GLY A 34 3.14 0.92 -0.59
CA GLY A 34 3.08 -0.32 -1.37
C GLY A 34 2.56 -0.08 -2.78
N GLY A 35 1.44 0.63 -2.92
CA GLY A 35 0.88 1.00 -4.22
C GLY A 35 1.79 1.93 -5.04
N LEU A 36 2.44 2.88 -4.37
CA LEU A 36 3.38 3.81 -5.01
C LEU A 36 4.63 3.10 -5.54
N LEU A 37 5.21 2.20 -4.75
CA LEU A 37 6.38 1.40 -5.16
C LEU A 37 6.03 0.46 -6.31
N PHE A 38 4.85 -0.17 -6.28
CA PHE A 38 4.37 -1.01 -7.38
C PHE A 38 4.18 -0.20 -8.67
N GLY A 39 3.59 1.00 -8.57
CA GLY A 39 3.44 1.90 -9.72
C GLY A 39 4.78 2.41 -10.26
N TYR A 40 5.74 2.68 -9.37
CA TYR A 40 7.08 3.13 -9.75
C TYR A 40 7.83 2.09 -10.59
N ASP A 41 7.79 0.81 -10.19
CA ASP A 41 8.42 -0.29 -10.93
C ASP A 41 7.88 -0.37 -12.37
N SER A 42 6.55 -0.29 -12.52
CA SER A 42 5.90 -0.27 -13.84
C SER A 42 6.27 0.97 -14.67
N ALA A 43 6.42 2.14 -14.04
CA ALA A 43 6.82 3.37 -14.71
C ALA A 43 8.27 3.30 -15.22
N VAL A 44 9.18 2.74 -14.42
CA VAL A 44 10.59 2.53 -14.80
C VAL A 44 10.69 1.55 -15.97
N ILE A 45 9.97 0.42 -15.92
CA ILE A 45 9.93 -0.55 -17.01
C ILE A 45 9.49 0.13 -18.31
N ASN A 46 8.34 0.81 -18.30
CA ASN A 46 7.80 1.48 -19.48
C ASN A 46 8.76 2.57 -20.03
N GLY A 47 9.44 3.30 -19.15
CA GLY A 47 10.44 4.30 -19.55
C GLY A 47 11.72 3.68 -20.15
N ALA A 48 12.09 2.47 -19.73
CA ALA A 48 13.29 1.79 -20.17
C ALA A 48 13.10 0.96 -21.46
N VAL A 49 11.87 0.51 -21.78
CA VAL A 49 11.59 -0.39 -22.93
C VAL A 49 12.23 0.10 -24.23
N ALA A 50 12.03 1.36 -24.60
CA ALA A 50 12.54 1.91 -25.86
C ALA A 50 14.08 1.97 -25.88
N ALA A 51 14.70 2.39 -24.78
CA ALA A 51 16.14 2.46 -24.65
C ALA A 51 16.79 1.06 -24.69
N LEU A 52 16.18 0.07 -24.03
CA LEU A 52 16.65 -1.31 -24.06
C LEU A 52 16.54 -1.92 -25.46
N GLN A 53 15.49 -1.58 -26.20
CA GLN A 53 15.33 -2.05 -27.59
C GLN A 53 16.41 -1.48 -28.51
N ASP A 54 16.72 -0.19 -28.37
CA ASP A 54 17.72 0.49 -29.19
C ASP A 54 19.16 0.08 -28.82
N GLU A 55 19.49 -0.01 -27.53
CA GLU A 55 20.84 -0.38 -27.07
C GLU A 55 21.20 -1.82 -27.41
N PHE A 56 20.28 -2.75 -27.16
CA PHE A 56 20.56 -4.19 -27.29
C PHE A 56 20.05 -4.81 -28.59
N GLN A 57 19.43 -4.01 -29.47
CA GLN A 57 18.85 -4.46 -30.75
C GLN A 57 17.91 -5.68 -30.57
N ILE A 58 17.14 -5.69 -29.48
CA ILE A 58 16.30 -6.83 -29.06
C ILE A 58 14.97 -6.79 -29.82
N ASN A 59 14.53 -7.93 -30.34
CA ASN A 59 13.22 -8.03 -30.99
C ASN A 59 12.04 -7.84 -29.99
N ASN A 60 10.88 -7.42 -30.51
CA ASN A 60 9.68 -7.16 -29.70
C ASN A 60 9.17 -8.37 -28.90
N VAL A 61 9.40 -9.60 -29.38
CA VAL A 61 8.95 -10.82 -28.69
C VAL A 61 9.73 -11.02 -27.40
N VAL A 62 11.06 -10.85 -27.45
CA VAL A 62 11.92 -11.01 -26.27
C VAL A 62 11.63 -9.90 -25.26
N LEU A 63 11.55 -8.65 -25.69
CA LEU A 63 11.24 -7.52 -24.81
C LEU A 63 9.84 -7.66 -24.19
N GLY A 64 8.84 -8.03 -24.99
CA GLY A 64 7.48 -8.29 -24.52
C GLY A 64 7.43 -9.46 -23.54
N SER A 65 8.21 -10.52 -23.76
CA SER A 65 8.29 -11.65 -22.81
C SER A 65 8.89 -11.25 -21.47
N ALA A 66 9.90 -10.35 -21.47
CA ALA A 66 10.49 -9.82 -20.24
C ALA A 66 9.45 -9.01 -19.44
N VAL A 67 8.79 -8.04 -20.08
CA VAL A 67 7.73 -7.24 -19.44
C VAL A 67 6.58 -8.13 -18.95
N ALA A 68 6.14 -9.08 -19.77
CA ALA A 68 5.07 -10.00 -19.40
C ALA A 68 5.43 -10.87 -18.18
N SER A 69 6.68 -11.34 -18.07
CA SER A 69 7.15 -12.10 -16.91
C SER A 69 7.16 -11.28 -15.62
N ALA A 70 7.53 -9.99 -15.69
CA ALA A 70 7.44 -9.08 -14.57
C ALA A 70 5.98 -8.89 -14.11
N LEU A 71 5.06 -8.67 -15.05
CA LEU A 71 3.62 -8.54 -14.78
C LEU A 71 3.02 -9.83 -14.18
N LEU A 72 3.41 -10.99 -14.70
CA LEU A 72 3.00 -12.28 -14.16
C LEU A 72 3.53 -12.48 -12.73
N GLY A 73 4.79 -12.13 -12.47
CA GLY A 73 5.37 -12.17 -11.13
C GLY A 73 4.63 -11.27 -10.15
N ALA A 74 4.30 -10.05 -10.57
CA ALA A 74 3.49 -9.12 -9.79
C ALA A 74 2.08 -9.66 -9.50
N ALA A 75 1.42 -10.25 -10.49
CA ALA A 75 0.10 -10.85 -10.30
C ALA A 75 0.13 -12.00 -9.28
N VAL A 76 1.10 -12.92 -9.42
CA VAL A 76 1.30 -14.01 -8.45
C VAL A 76 1.64 -13.47 -7.06
N GLY A 77 2.49 -12.44 -6.98
CA GLY A 77 2.82 -11.76 -5.74
C GLY A 77 1.60 -11.18 -5.05
N ALA A 78 0.74 -10.46 -5.78
CA ALA A 78 -0.49 -9.88 -5.24
C ALA A 78 -1.46 -10.95 -4.72
N LEU A 79 -1.62 -12.06 -5.45
CA LEU A 79 -2.48 -13.17 -5.04
C LEU A 79 -1.98 -13.87 -3.76
N THR A 80 -0.67 -14.01 -3.61
CA THR A 80 -0.05 -14.73 -2.49
C THR A 80 0.22 -13.85 -1.28
N ALA A 81 0.40 -12.54 -1.46
CA ALA A 81 0.74 -11.59 -0.41
C ALA A 81 -0.30 -11.55 0.71
N GLY A 82 -1.60 -11.56 0.38
CA GLY A 82 -2.67 -11.57 1.38
C GLY A 82 -2.64 -12.83 2.26
N GLN A 83 -2.56 -14.01 1.62
CA GLN A 83 -2.47 -15.29 2.33
C GLN A 83 -1.21 -15.38 3.21
N LEU A 84 -0.08 -14.85 2.73
CA LEU A 84 1.16 -14.81 3.46
C LEU A 84 1.08 -13.83 4.65
N ALA A 85 0.49 -12.65 4.45
CA ALA A 85 0.25 -11.67 5.50
C ALA A 85 -0.65 -12.23 6.61
N ASP A 86 -1.73 -12.94 6.26
CA ASP A 86 -2.62 -13.59 7.21
C ASP A 86 -1.90 -14.67 8.01
N ARG A 87 -1.05 -15.48 7.36
CA ARG A 87 -0.30 -16.56 7.99
C ARG A 87 0.82 -16.07 8.91
N ILE A 88 1.53 -15.00 8.53
CA ILE A 88 2.58 -14.39 9.35
C ILE A 88 1.98 -13.55 10.49
N GLY A 89 0.92 -12.79 10.20
CA GLY A 89 0.22 -11.95 11.18
C GLY A 89 -0.40 -12.77 12.32
N ARG A 90 -0.99 -13.93 12.00
CA ARG A 90 -1.53 -14.87 13.01
C ARG A 90 -0.51 -15.45 13.99
N ARG A 91 0.80 -15.36 13.72
CA ARG A 91 1.85 -15.85 14.64
C ARG A 91 2.31 -14.80 15.66
N ARG A 92 1.79 -13.58 15.59
CA ARG A 92 2.16 -12.46 16.48
C ARG A 92 0.99 -11.99 17.36
N SER A 93 -0.05 -12.81 17.50
CA SER A 93 -1.14 -12.61 18.45
C SER A 93 -1.27 -13.83 19.36
#